data_AF-A0A387K2F5-F1
#
_entry.id   AF-A0A387K2F5-F1
#
_cell.length_a   1.000
_cell.length_b   1.000
_cell.length_c   1.000
_cell.angle_alpha   90.00
_cell.angle_beta   90.00
_cell.angle_gamma   90.00
#
_symmetry.space_group_name_H-M   'P 1'
#
loop_
_entity.id
_entity.type
_entity.pdbx_description
1 polymer ?
#
loop_
_entity_poly.entity_id
_entity_poly.type
_entity_poly.pdbx_seq_one_letter_code
_entity_poly.pdbx_strand_id
1 'polypeptide(L)'
;MEVNISQEDLFGDSIREMRERDKAFLPRPEWFSRIETDLDTFMQTYMTKYPFTSFEAIPGDESGLTFPAFEDLQFYLPQPLRHLPTKIVEVDGLAFLSVLGDGAFCIDPRRWHRIKTYIAKGTVEYPQVSVTHSGVSDGRHRTLLLMQLYNRRTIPVVVPESHYGTFMAEAKNMGAI
;
A
#
# COMPACT_ATOMS: atom_id res chain seq x y z
N MET A 1 -11.06 31.57 -32.68
CA MET A 1 -11.45 31.41 -31.27
C MET A 1 -11.41 29.91 -30.98
N GLU A 2 -10.45 29.45 -30.20
CA GLU A 2 -10.45 28.06 -29.72
C GLU A 2 -11.43 27.95 -28.55
N VAL A 3 -12.42 27.07 -28.67
CA VAL A 3 -13.35 26.77 -27.58
C VAL A 3 -12.65 25.77 -26.67
N ASN A 4 -12.22 26.24 -25.51
CA ASN A 4 -11.61 25.39 -24.49
C ASN A 4 -12.74 24.72 -23.68
N ILE A 5 -13.27 23.61 -24.20
CA ILE A 5 -14.31 22.83 -23.51
C ILE A 5 -13.62 22.06 -22.37
N SER A 6 -14.05 22.27 -21.13
CA SER A 6 -13.46 21.57 -19.99
C SER A 6 -13.84 20.07 -20.01
N GLN A 7 -12.98 19.21 -19.45
CA GLN A 7 -13.32 17.79 -19.29
C GLN A 7 -14.58 17.59 -18.41
N GLU A 8 -14.85 18.53 -17.51
CA GLU A 8 -16.04 18.53 -16.66
C GLU A 8 -17.32 18.81 -17.47
N ASP A 9 -17.25 19.67 -18.50
CA ASP A 9 -18.38 19.94 -19.40
C ASP A 9 -18.69 18.75 -20.34
N LEU A 10 -17.68 17.93 -20.65
CA LEU A 10 -17.83 16.77 -21.56
C LEU A 10 -18.24 15.48 -20.84
N PHE A 11 -17.78 15.28 -19.60
CA PHE A 11 -17.94 14.01 -18.89
C PHE A 11 -18.45 14.15 -17.46
N GLY A 12 -18.76 15.36 -16.97
CA GLY A 12 -19.12 15.62 -15.58
C GLY A 12 -20.31 14.79 -15.10
N ASP A 13 -21.36 14.67 -15.91
CA ASP A 13 -22.53 13.86 -15.59
C ASP A 13 -22.20 12.36 -15.55
N SER A 14 -21.42 11.86 -16.52
CA SER A 14 -20.97 10.46 -16.54
C SER A 14 -20.06 10.12 -15.35
N ILE A 15 -19.14 11.03 -14.99
CA ILE A 15 -18.26 10.88 -13.82
C ILE A 15 -19.08 10.89 -12.53
N ARG A 16 -20.08 11.78 -12.43
CA ARG A 16 -21.00 11.83 -11.27
C ARG A 16 -21.79 10.53 -11.14
N GLU A 17 -22.37 10.02 -12.23
CA GLU A 17 -23.11 8.75 -12.22
C GLU A 17 -22.22 7.55 -11.90
N MET A 18 -20.96 7.53 -12.34
CA MET A 18 -19.98 6.52 -11.92
C MET A 18 -19.72 6.58 -10.42
N ARG A 19 -19.47 7.78 -9.87
CA ARG A 19 -19.25 7.97 -8.43
C ARG A 19 -20.46 7.57 -7.59
N GLU A 20 -21.68 7.90 -8.02
CA GLU A 20 -22.90 7.49 -7.31
C GLU A 20 -23.10 5.97 -7.32
N ARG A 21 -22.81 5.29 -8.44
CA ARG A 21 -22.83 3.83 -8.49
C ARG A 21 -21.76 3.21 -7.58
N ASP A 22 -20.56 3.79 -7.57
CA ASP A 22 -19.46 3.32 -6.74
C ASP A 22 -19.74 3.43 -5.24
N LYS A 23 -20.65 4.32 -4.80
CA LYS A 23 -21.08 4.38 -3.38
C LYS A 23 -21.70 3.08 -2.90
N ALA A 24 -22.40 2.35 -3.77
CA ALA A 24 -22.97 1.05 -3.42
C ALA A 24 -21.91 -0.03 -3.18
N PHE A 25 -20.66 0.22 -3.62
CA PHE A 25 -19.52 -0.69 -3.51
C PHE A 25 -18.42 -0.16 -2.60
N LEU A 26 -18.71 0.90 -1.83
CA LEU A 26 -17.78 1.39 -0.81
C LEU A 26 -17.66 0.33 0.29
N PRO A 27 -16.44 -0.13 0.56
CA PRO A 27 -16.23 -1.09 1.64
C PRO A 27 -16.49 -0.41 2.99
N ARG A 28 -17.00 -1.19 3.94
CA ARG A 28 -17.12 -0.74 5.33
C ARG A 28 -15.74 -0.77 6.01
N PRO A 29 -15.38 0.20 6.86
CA PRO A 29 -14.07 0.22 7.54
C PRO A 29 -13.78 -1.10 8.29
N GLU A 30 -14.78 -1.68 8.94
CA GLU A 30 -14.65 -2.93 9.72
C GLU A 30 -14.17 -4.09 8.84
N TRP A 31 -14.46 -4.04 7.53
CA TRP A 31 -14.00 -5.04 6.57
C TRP A 31 -12.50 -5.04 6.39
N PHE A 32 -11.75 -4.02 6.83
CA PHE A 32 -10.29 -4.04 6.81
C PHE A 32 -9.68 -4.76 8.03
N SER A 33 -10.48 -4.96 9.08
CA SER A 33 -10.10 -5.69 10.29
C SER A 33 -10.46 -7.18 10.19
N ARG A 34 -11.73 -7.46 9.87
CA ARG A 34 -12.33 -8.80 9.77
C ARG A 34 -13.18 -8.92 8.51
N ILE A 35 -13.51 -10.13 8.09
CA ILE A 35 -14.46 -10.35 6.97
C ILE A 35 -15.73 -10.95 7.56
N GLU A 36 -16.88 -10.31 7.32
CA GLU A 36 -18.20 -10.77 7.82
C GLU A 36 -18.78 -11.92 6.99
N THR A 37 -18.36 -12.05 5.73
CA THR A 37 -18.76 -13.10 4.79
C THR A 37 -17.66 -14.14 4.62
N ASP A 38 -17.92 -15.22 3.89
CA ASP A 38 -16.85 -16.13 3.50
C ASP A 38 -15.80 -15.41 2.62
N LEU A 39 -14.55 -15.88 2.71
CA LEU A 39 -13.41 -15.25 2.06
C LEU A 39 -13.50 -15.31 0.54
N ASP A 40 -14.02 -16.40 -0.03
CA ASP A 40 -14.05 -16.58 -1.49
C ASP A 40 -15.03 -15.60 -2.14
N THR A 41 -16.23 -15.47 -1.57
CA THR A 41 -17.23 -14.48 -1.99
C THR A 41 -16.69 -13.05 -1.83
N PHE A 42 -16.06 -12.75 -0.69
CA PHE A 42 -15.47 -11.43 -0.46
C PHE A 42 -14.42 -11.09 -1.52
N MET A 43 -13.54 -12.04 -1.85
CA MET A 43 -12.47 -11.83 -2.83
C MET A 43 -12.98 -11.66 -4.26
N GLN A 44 -14.17 -12.19 -4.57
CA GLN A 44 -14.84 -12.04 -5.88
C GLN A 44 -15.71 -10.78 -5.99
N THR A 45 -16.07 -10.16 -4.86
CA THR A 45 -16.94 -8.99 -4.83
C THR A 45 -16.23 -7.74 -5.41
N TYR A 46 -16.92 -6.99 -6.27
CA TYR A 46 -16.43 -5.69 -6.73
C TYR A 46 -16.51 -4.68 -5.59
N MET A 47 -15.38 -4.04 -5.28
CA MET A 47 -15.26 -3.04 -4.22
C MET A 47 -14.33 -1.92 -4.66
N THR A 48 -14.69 -0.69 -4.32
CA THR A 48 -13.81 0.46 -4.49
C THR A 48 -12.76 0.52 -3.39
N LYS A 49 -11.71 1.32 -3.59
CA LYS A 49 -10.70 1.56 -2.55
C LYS A 49 -11.28 2.50 -1.49
N TYR A 50 -10.91 2.31 -0.24
CA TYR A 50 -11.30 3.19 0.86
C TYR A 50 -10.21 4.22 1.17
N PRO A 51 -10.49 5.52 1.12
CA PRO A 51 -9.55 6.57 1.49
C PRO A 51 -9.59 6.83 3.01
N PHE A 52 -8.72 6.16 3.77
CA PHE A 52 -8.55 6.50 5.18
C PHE A 52 -7.87 7.86 5.32
N THR A 53 -8.17 8.58 6.40
CA THR A 53 -7.61 9.92 6.66
C THR A 53 -6.19 9.89 7.20
N SER A 54 -5.78 8.79 7.85
CA SER A 54 -4.43 8.57 8.36
C SER A 54 -4.14 7.09 8.54
N PHE A 55 -2.90 6.76 8.91
CA PHE A 55 -2.52 5.40 9.29
C PHE A 55 -3.30 4.90 10.51
N GLU A 56 -3.46 5.76 11.51
CA GLU A 56 -4.16 5.46 12.76
C GLU A 56 -5.67 5.26 12.56
N ALA A 57 -6.23 5.77 11.46
CA ALA A 57 -7.64 5.56 11.11
C ALA A 57 -7.91 4.18 10.50
N ILE A 58 -6.87 3.43 10.12
CA ILE A 58 -7.02 2.07 9.56
C ILE A 58 -7.32 1.12 10.74
N PRO A 59 -8.45 0.37 10.71
CA PRO A 59 -8.79 -0.57 11.77
C PRO A 59 -7.68 -1.61 11.98
N GLY A 60 -7.42 -1.91 13.27
CA GLY A 60 -6.49 -2.95 13.67
C GLY A 60 -6.93 -4.33 13.20
N ASP A 61 -5.99 -5.28 13.10
CA ASP A 61 -6.31 -6.63 12.67
C ASP A 61 -7.15 -7.39 13.71
N GLU A 62 -8.32 -7.89 13.28
CA GLU A 62 -9.14 -8.85 14.02
C GLU A 62 -9.52 -10.03 13.10
N SER A 63 -8.61 -10.38 12.18
CA SER A 63 -8.86 -11.40 11.16
C SER A 63 -8.84 -12.84 11.70
N GLY A 64 -8.32 -13.02 12.92
CA GLY A 64 -8.06 -14.33 13.51
C GLY A 64 -6.83 -15.04 12.94
N LEU A 65 -6.10 -14.39 12.00
CA LEU A 65 -4.82 -14.90 11.52
C LEU A 65 -3.76 -14.81 12.61
N THR A 66 -2.91 -15.82 12.67
CA THR A 66 -1.68 -15.77 13.48
C THR A 66 -0.54 -15.33 12.58
N PHE A 67 0.21 -14.33 13.01
CA PHE A 67 1.39 -13.84 12.32
C PHE A 67 2.64 -14.33 13.06
N PRO A 68 3.68 -14.82 12.35
CA PRO A 68 4.95 -15.15 12.98
C PRO A 68 5.62 -13.89 13.54
N ALA A 69 6.71 -14.02 14.32
CA ALA A 69 7.46 -12.84 14.73
C ALA A 69 8.07 -12.13 13.50
N PHE A 70 8.34 -10.83 13.62
CA PHE A 70 8.82 -10.05 12.47
C PHE A 70 10.16 -10.58 11.95
N GLU A 71 11.05 -10.95 12.86
CA GLU A 71 12.36 -11.56 12.62
C GLU A 71 12.28 -12.93 11.94
N ASP A 72 11.15 -13.63 12.04
CA ASP A 72 10.93 -14.94 11.41
C ASP A 72 10.41 -14.80 9.96
N LEU A 73 10.01 -13.60 9.55
CA LEU A 73 9.53 -13.34 8.19
C LEU A 73 10.62 -13.59 7.15
N GLN A 74 10.28 -14.39 6.16
CA GLN A 74 11.11 -14.65 4.99
C GLN A 74 10.81 -13.61 3.92
N PHE A 75 11.69 -12.59 3.85
CA PHE A 75 11.59 -11.58 2.82
C PHE A 75 12.20 -12.03 1.49
N TYR A 76 11.53 -11.73 0.38
CA TYR A 76 12.01 -12.06 -0.96
C TYR A 76 11.93 -10.87 -1.93
N LEU A 77 12.78 -10.90 -2.96
CA LEU A 77 12.87 -9.83 -3.94
C LEU A 77 11.67 -9.82 -4.91
N PRO A 78 11.13 -8.63 -5.24
CA PRO A 78 10.17 -8.46 -6.32
C PRO A 78 10.70 -9.03 -7.64
N GLN A 79 9.83 -9.61 -8.46
CA GLN A 79 10.22 -10.24 -9.73
C GLN A 79 11.15 -9.35 -10.60
N PRO A 80 10.89 -8.04 -10.78
CA PRO A 80 11.77 -7.19 -11.60
C PRO A 80 13.20 -7.03 -11.06
N LEU A 81 13.41 -7.30 -9.77
CA LEU A 81 14.68 -7.07 -9.07
C LEU A 81 15.46 -8.35 -8.78
N ARG A 82 14.89 -9.54 -9.02
CA ARG A 82 15.54 -10.83 -8.71
C ARG A 82 16.88 -11.05 -9.41
N HIS A 83 17.12 -10.37 -10.52
CA HIS A 83 18.32 -10.50 -11.34
C HIS A 83 19.26 -9.29 -11.25
N LEU A 84 18.94 -8.30 -10.40
CA LEU A 84 19.69 -7.06 -10.27
C LEU A 84 20.39 -7.01 -8.91
N PRO A 85 21.61 -6.43 -8.84
CA PRO A 85 22.21 -6.07 -7.56
C PRO A 85 21.29 -5.11 -6.79
N THR A 86 20.98 -5.46 -5.55
CA THR A 86 20.06 -4.72 -4.69
C THR A 86 20.62 -4.58 -3.29
N LYS A 87 20.18 -3.54 -2.58
CA LYS A 87 20.44 -3.30 -1.17
C LYS A 87 19.12 -3.25 -0.41
N ILE A 88 19.15 -3.75 0.82
CA ILE A 88 18.04 -3.63 1.75
C ILE A 88 18.34 -2.47 2.70
N VAL A 89 17.36 -1.59 2.88
CA VAL A 89 17.48 -0.41 3.74
C VAL A 89 16.28 -0.35 4.66
N GLU A 90 16.51 -0.17 5.95
CA GLU A 90 15.45 0.13 6.93
C GLU A 90 15.07 1.60 6.82
N VAL A 91 13.78 1.89 6.67
CA VAL A 91 13.26 3.27 6.57
C VAL A 91 12.03 3.46 7.44
N ASP A 92 11.79 4.69 7.92
CA ASP A 92 10.48 5.06 8.46
C ASP A 92 9.40 4.91 7.37
N GLY A 93 8.41 4.04 7.64
CA GLY A 93 7.40 3.68 6.66
C GLY A 93 6.43 4.79 6.32
N LEU A 94 6.15 5.75 7.23
CA LEU A 94 5.29 6.89 6.90
C LEU A 94 6.06 7.92 6.07
N ALA A 95 7.31 8.21 6.44
CA ALA A 95 8.16 9.10 5.65
C ALA A 95 8.39 8.52 4.24
N PHE A 96 8.61 7.20 4.14
CA PHE A 96 8.73 6.49 2.87
C PHE A 96 7.47 6.63 1.98
N LEU A 97 6.28 6.61 2.59
CA LEU A 97 5.00 6.75 1.88
C LEU A 97 4.56 8.19 1.64
N SER A 98 5.23 9.18 2.24
CA SER A 98 4.80 10.60 2.23
C SER A 98 4.60 11.18 0.82
N VAL A 99 5.38 10.72 -0.15
CA VAL A 99 5.31 11.16 -1.55
C VAL A 99 3.96 10.86 -2.22
N LEU A 100 3.19 9.92 -1.64
CA LEU A 100 1.86 9.55 -2.15
C LEU A 100 0.75 10.47 -1.62
N GLY A 101 1.04 11.36 -0.68
CA GLY A 101 0.05 12.22 0.00
C GLY A 101 -1.12 11.40 0.57
N ASP A 102 -2.34 11.89 0.41
CA ASP A 102 -3.57 11.19 0.81
C ASP A 102 -3.72 9.81 0.13
N GLY A 103 -3.08 9.63 -1.03
CA GLY A 103 -3.01 8.36 -1.73
C GLY A 103 -2.27 7.27 -0.96
N ALA A 104 -1.47 7.60 0.05
CA ALA A 104 -0.82 6.63 0.93
C ALA A 104 -1.84 5.72 1.63
N PHE A 105 -2.98 6.27 2.03
CA PHE A 105 -4.00 5.60 2.86
C PHE A 105 -5.25 5.20 2.07
N CYS A 106 -5.18 5.21 0.73
CA CYS A 106 -6.27 4.75 -0.14
C CYS A 106 -6.19 3.24 -0.40
N ILE A 107 -6.84 2.43 0.43
CA ILE A 107 -6.61 0.98 0.55
C ILE A 107 -7.68 0.17 -0.22
N ASP A 108 -7.21 -0.72 -1.09
CA ASP A 108 -8.03 -1.82 -1.63
C ASP A 108 -8.20 -2.93 -0.57
N PRO A 109 -9.44 -3.25 -0.14
CA PRO A 109 -9.70 -4.22 0.94
C PRO A 109 -9.33 -5.67 0.56
N ARG A 110 -9.47 -6.06 -0.71
CA ARG A 110 -9.11 -7.41 -1.17
C ARG A 110 -7.59 -7.58 -1.18
N ARG A 111 -6.87 -6.55 -1.65
CA ARG A 111 -5.41 -6.54 -1.60
C ARG A 111 -4.93 -6.54 -0.16
N TRP A 112 -5.58 -5.78 0.73
CA TRP A 112 -5.28 -5.77 2.16
C TRP A 112 -5.33 -7.18 2.77
N HIS A 113 -6.44 -7.90 2.59
CA HIS A 113 -6.57 -9.27 3.13
C HIS A 113 -5.67 -10.29 2.47
N ARG A 114 -5.50 -10.23 1.14
CA ARG A 114 -4.56 -11.12 0.43
C ARG A 114 -3.14 -10.99 0.99
N ILE A 115 -2.74 -9.77 1.34
CA ILE A 115 -1.44 -9.50 1.94
C ILE A 115 -1.33 -10.09 3.35
N LYS A 116 -2.35 -9.89 4.20
CA LYS A 116 -2.39 -10.55 5.52
C LYS A 116 -2.23 -12.06 5.42
N THR A 117 -2.91 -12.71 4.46
CA THR A 117 -2.83 -14.17 4.29
C THR A 117 -1.40 -14.65 4.01
N TYR A 118 -0.61 -13.94 3.20
CA TYR A 118 0.76 -14.37 2.95
C TYR A 118 1.75 -13.93 4.05
N ILE A 119 1.49 -12.82 4.75
CA ILE A 119 2.28 -12.44 5.94
C ILE A 119 2.07 -13.51 7.03
N ALA A 120 0.85 -14.00 7.23
CA ALA A 120 0.53 -15.09 8.15
C ALA A 120 1.24 -16.41 7.78
N LYS A 121 1.58 -16.61 6.50
CA LYS A 121 2.41 -17.74 6.02
C LYS A 121 3.91 -17.52 6.22
N GLY A 122 4.31 -16.36 6.76
CA GLY A 122 5.70 -16.01 7.03
C GLY A 122 6.50 -15.57 5.82
N THR A 123 5.87 -15.23 4.69
CA THR A 123 6.57 -14.81 3.48
C THR A 123 6.15 -13.41 3.08
N VAL A 124 7.11 -12.53 2.78
CA VAL A 124 6.80 -11.15 2.40
C VAL A 124 7.70 -10.71 1.26
N GLU A 125 7.11 -10.22 0.17
CA GLU A 125 7.92 -9.55 -0.84
C GLU A 125 8.35 -8.16 -0.33
N TYR A 126 9.60 -7.76 -0.52
CA TYR A 126 10.08 -6.43 -0.12
C TYR A 126 9.26 -5.30 -0.81
N PRO A 127 8.84 -4.26 -0.08
CA PRO A 127 8.41 -3.01 -0.68
C PRO A 127 9.53 -2.39 -1.52
N GLN A 128 9.17 -1.82 -2.68
CA GLN A 128 10.12 -1.37 -3.68
C GLN A 128 10.18 0.15 -3.74
N VAL A 129 11.41 0.67 -3.76
CA VAL A 129 11.68 2.10 -4.01
C VAL A 129 11.50 2.44 -5.48
N SER A 130 10.86 3.58 -5.75
CA SER A 130 10.77 4.14 -7.09
C SER A 130 12.13 4.62 -7.58
N VAL A 131 12.46 4.24 -8.82
CA VAL A 131 13.72 4.62 -9.48
C VAL A 131 13.60 5.93 -10.25
N THR A 132 12.37 6.41 -10.49
CA THR A 132 12.09 7.62 -11.29
C THR A 132 11.76 8.84 -10.44
N HIS A 133 11.34 8.64 -9.19
CA HIS A 133 11.04 9.69 -8.23
C HIS A 133 11.31 9.18 -6.81
N SER A 134 11.49 10.08 -5.87
CA SER A 134 11.60 9.73 -4.45
C SER A 134 10.39 8.93 -3.98
N GLY A 135 10.60 7.89 -3.17
CA GLY A 135 9.55 7.13 -2.48
C GLY A 135 9.20 5.77 -3.10
N VAL A 136 7.92 5.42 -3.14
CA VAL A 136 7.45 4.02 -3.31
C VAL A 136 6.95 3.74 -4.72
N SER A 137 7.46 2.70 -5.39
CA SER A 137 6.88 2.20 -6.64
C SER A 137 5.88 1.07 -6.43
N ASP A 138 6.12 0.21 -5.45
CA ASP A 138 5.17 -0.82 -5.02
C ASP A 138 5.38 -1.18 -3.55
N GLY A 139 4.38 -1.81 -2.95
CA GLY A 139 4.45 -2.28 -1.57
C GLY A 139 3.79 -1.36 -0.55
N ARG A 140 3.12 -0.29 -0.97
CA ARG A 140 2.34 0.60 -0.08
C ARG A 140 1.49 -0.14 0.95
N HIS A 141 0.63 -1.05 0.50
CA HIS A 141 -0.22 -1.85 1.40
C HIS A 141 0.60 -2.76 2.33
N ARG A 142 1.72 -3.32 1.86
CA ARG A 142 2.62 -4.15 2.68
C ARG A 142 3.29 -3.32 3.76
N THR A 143 3.79 -2.13 3.42
CA THR A 143 4.39 -1.20 4.38
C THR A 143 3.41 -0.89 5.49
N LEU A 144 2.18 -0.48 5.17
CA LEU A 144 1.14 -0.19 6.16
C LEU A 144 0.80 -1.42 7.02
N LEU A 145 0.65 -2.61 6.42
CA LEU A 145 0.36 -3.84 7.17
C LEU A 145 1.51 -4.25 8.09
N LEU A 146 2.76 -4.18 7.62
CA LEU A 146 3.92 -4.51 8.46
C LEU A 146 4.02 -3.54 9.64
N MET A 147 3.79 -2.25 9.41
CA MET A 147 3.77 -1.28 10.50
C MET A 147 2.67 -1.58 11.52
N GLN A 148 1.45 -1.89 11.04
CA GLN A 148 0.29 -2.13 11.90
C GLN A 148 0.41 -3.45 12.68
N LEU A 149 0.68 -4.56 12.00
CA LEU A 149 0.71 -5.90 12.58
C LEU A 149 1.83 -6.09 13.58
N TYR A 150 2.98 -5.43 13.36
CA TYR A 150 4.15 -5.59 14.21
C TYR A 150 4.38 -4.40 15.15
N ASN A 151 3.53 -3.39 15.11
CA ASN A 151 3.67 -2.14 15.87
C ASN A 151 5.07 -1.51 15.68
N ARG A 152 5.48 -1.33 14.42
CA ARG A 152 6.79 -0.79 14.05
C ARG A 152 6.65 0.43 13.15
N ARG A 153 7.58 1.37 13.28
CA ARG A 153 7.70 2.51 12.37
C ARG A 153 8.69 2.26 11.24
N THR A 154 9.74 1.48 11.49
CA THR A 154 10.74 1.14 10.48
C THR A 154 10.40 -0.17 9.76
N ILE A 155 10.61 -0.17 8.44
CA ILE A 155 10.40 -1.33 7.57
C ILE A 155 11.56 -1.48 6.58
N PRO A 156 11.93 -2.73 6.21
CA PRO A 156 12.93 -2.96 5.20
C PRO A 156 12.35 -2.73 3.81
N VAL A 157 13.05 -1.96 2.98
CA VAL A 157 12.76 -1.75 1.55
C VAL A 157 13.90 -2.24 0.69
N VAL A 158 13.58 -2.65 -0.53
CA VAL A 158 14.58 -3.01 -1.54
C VAL A 158 14.89 -1.82 -2.44
N VAL A 159 16.19 -1.55 -2.62
CA VAL A 159 16.74 -0.49 -3.46
C VAL A 159 17.66 -1.11 -4.50
N PRO A 160 17.47 -0.84 -5.81
CA PRO A 160 18.47 -1.19 -6.82
C PRO A 160 19.81 -0.52 -6.49
N GLU A 161 20.92 -1.26 -6.57
CA GLU A 161 22.22 -0.72 -6.16
C GLU A 161 22.63 0.52 -6.97
N SER A 162 22.25 0.57 -8.24
CA SER A 162 22.44 1.72 -9.13
C SER A 162 21.76 3.00 -8.66
N HIS A 163 20.73 2.90 -7.82
CA HIS A 163 19.96 4.03 -7.29
C HIS A 163 20.21 4.29 -5.79
N TYR A 164 21.08 3.48 -5.15
CA TYR A 164 21.29 3.52 -3.71
C TYR A 164 21.78 4.89 -3.21
N GLY A 165 22.76 5.49 -3.87
CA GLY A 165 23.33 6.79 -3.44
C GLY A 165 22.28 7.90 -3.43
N THR A 166 21.51 8.02 -4.51
CA THR A 166 20.42 8.99 -4.65
C THR A 166 19.34 8.75 -3.60
N PHE A 167 18.90 7.50 -3.46
CA PHE A 167 17.88 7.14 -2.46
C PHE A 167 18.32 7.51 -1.03
N MET A 168 19.55 7.20 -0.64
CA MET A 168 20.04 7.50 0.70
C MET A 168 20.13 9.01 0.97
N ALA A 169 20.47 9.82 -0.04
CA ALA A 169 20.47 11.28 0.10
C ALA A 169 19.06 11.82 0.30
N GLU A 170 18.10 11.35 -0.50
CA GLU A 170 16.70 11.76 -0.41
C GLU A 170 16.04 11.30 0.88
N ALA A 171 16.24 10.04 1.27
CA ALA A 171 15.70 9.47 2.49
C ALA A 171 16.16 10.24 3.74
N LYS A 172 17.43 10.66 3.79
CA LYS A 172 17.94 11.54 4.86
C LYS A 172 17.23 12.90 4.87
N ASN A 173 17.07 13.52 3.69
CA ASN A 173 16.39 14.81 3.57
C ASN A 173 14.92 14.76 4.00
N MET A 174 14.26 13.61 3.80
CA MET A 174 12.88 13.35 4.21
C MET A 174 12.76 12.90 5.67
N GLY A 175 13.87 12.73 6.40
CA GLY A 175 13.87 12.17 7.76
C GLY A 175 13.39 10.72 7.81
N ALA A 176 13.53 9.97 6.71
CA ALA A 176 13.14 8.57 6.63
C ALA A 176 14.24 7.61 7.15
N ILE A 177 15.48 8.09 7.29
CA ILE A 177 16.65 7.37 7.83
C ILE A 177 17.59 8.30 8.60
#